data_AF-A0A2G5C647-F1
#
_entry.id   AF-A0A2G5C647-F1
#
_cell.length_a   1.000
_cell.length_b   1.000
_cell.length_c   1.000
_cell.angle_alpha   90.00
_cell.angle_beta   90.00
_cell.angle_gamma   90.00
#
_symmetry.space_group_name_H-M   'P 1'
#
loop_
_entity.id
_entity.type
_entity.pdbx_description
1 polymer ?
#
loop_
_entity_poly.entity_id
_entity_poly.type
_entity_poly.pdbx_seq_one_letter_code
_entity_poly.pdbx_strand_id
1 'polypeptide(L)'
;MATSWNNIKEEEALERYKLITGNTVLFPELQVYANQNAEDDWLGCSPDGVVDHVVYGLPSRGVLEIKCPFFDGDKRIMYPWSRIPLYCIPQAQGLMEILDKDWMDFYCWTINGSSLFRLYRDRDYWEKMKIALSDFWWDHVIPARELYRNSLVKNPLVEMRSLTPARRHELWPSIVLASKYVVNESELKMREIHGKLLGEASWNFPQLKCDQMQTEEFKFGETRKRWSRRNQDVWV
;
A
#
# COMPACT_ATOMS: atom_id res chain seq x y z
N MET A 1 9.32 14.03 6.87
CA MET A 1 8.97 14.92 5.75
C MET A 1 7.88 14.30 4.90
N ALA A 2 8.07 13.09 4.33
CA ALA A 2 6.99 12.37 3.64
C ALA A 2 5.87 11.88 4.59
N THR A 3 6.23 11.28 5.74
CA THR A 3 5.24 10.82 6.75
C THR A 3 4.46 11.98 7.37
N SER A 4 5.14 13.07 7.74
CA SER A 4 4.50 14.30 8.22
C SER A 4 3.57 14.93 7.18
N TRP A 5 3.87 14.82 5.89
CA TRP A 5 3.02 15.31 4.82
C TRP A 5 1.76 14.46 4.65
N ASN A 6 1.91 13.13 4.66
CA ASN A 6 0.77 12.21 4.62
C ASN A 6 -0.19 12.52 5.76
N ASN A 7 0.28 12.53 7.02
CA ASN A 7 -0.61 12.73 8.17
C ASN A 7 -1.37 14.06 8.14
N ILE A 8 -0.75 15.13 7.62
CA ILE A 8 -1.40 16.45 7.51
C ILE A 8 -2.43 16.48 6.38
N LYS A 9 -2.22 15.71 5.31
CA LYS A 9 -3.06 15.73 4.10
C LYS A 9 -4.09 14.61 4.04
N GLU A 10 -3.95 13.59 4.86
CA GLU A 10 -4.86 12.46 4.93
C GLU A 10 -6.27 12.89 5.35
N GLU A 11 -6.39 13.80 6.33
CA GLU A 11 -7.70 14.34 6.75
C GLU A 11 -8.39 15.11 5.61
N GLU A 12 -7.65 15.96 4.89
CA GLU A 12 -8.15 16.69 3.72
C GLU A 12 -8.56 15.72 2.59
N ALA A 13 -7.74 14.70 2.34
CA ALA A 13 -8.02 13.66 1.37
C ALA A 13 -9.27 12.85 1.73
N LEU A 14 -9.41 12.47 3.00
CA LEU A 14 -10.55 11.72 3.53
C LEU A 14 -11.86 12.49 3.39
N GLU A 15 -11.88 13.77 3.77
CA GLU A 15 -13.07 14.61 3.60
C GLU A 15 -13.43 14.78 2.12
N ARG A 16 -12.43 14.91 1.24
CA ARG A 16 -12.66 14.93 -0.21
C ARG A 16 -13.22 13.59 -0.70
N TYR A 17 -12.70 12.47 -0.24
CA TYR A 17 -13.19 11.13 -0.57
C TYR A 17 -14.66 10.94 -0.17
N LYS A 18 -15.02 11.30 1.07
CA LYS A 18 -16.42 11.23 1.56
C LYS A 18 -17.35 12.09 0.70
N LEU A 19 -16.93 13.31 0.36
CA LEU A 19 -17.71 14.22 -0.47
C LEU A 19 -17.97 13.67 -1.88
N ILE A 20 -16.98 13.00 -2.47
CA ILE A 20 -17.08 12.46 -3.83
C ILE A 20 -17.91 11.18 -3.88
N THR A 21 -17.68 10.28 -2.92
CA THR A 21 -18.28 8.94 -2.95
C THR A 21 -19.62 8.89 -2.23
N GLY A 22 -19.86 9.78 -1.28
CA GLY A 22 -20.97 9.69 -0.32
C GLY A 22 -20.80 8.56 0.69
N ASN A 23 -19.64 7.89 0.71
CA ASN A 23 -19.41 6.74 1.58
C ASN A 23 -19.25 7.16 3.04
N THR A 24 -19.85 6.38 3.93
CA THR A 24 -19.55 6.44 5.36
C THR A 24 -18.30 5.60 5.64
N VAL A 25 -17.34 6.18 6.35
CA VAL A 25 -16.05 5.54 6.66
C VAL A 25 -15.96 5.30 8.16
N LEU A 26 -15.62 4.08 8.56
CA LEU A 26 -15.28 3.73 9.94
C LEU A 26 -13.77 3.56 10.07
N PHE A 27 -13.22 3.89 11.24
CA PHE A 27 -11.78 3.87 11.51
C PHE A 27 -11.47 2.75 12.50
N PRO A 28 -11.13 1.54 12.04
CA PRO A 28 -10.69 0.49 12.94
C PRO A 28 -9.27 0.80 13.44
N GLU A 29 -8.95 0.34 14.64
CA GLU A 29 -7.57 0.30 15.14
C GLU A 29 -6.77 -0.80 14.43
N LEU A 30 -5.50 -0.98 14.82
CA LEU A 30 -4.66 -2.09 14.35
C LEU A 30 -5.42 -3.42 14.46
N GLN A 31 -5.56 -4.12 13.34
CA GLN A 31 -6.18 -5.43 13.28
C GLN A 31 -5.10 -6.49 13.13
N VAL A 32 -5.22 -7.57 13.92
CA VAL A 32 -4.36 -8.75 13.85
C VAL A 32 -5.17 -9.89 13.26
N TYR A 33 -4.57 -10.64 12.34
CA TYR A 33 -5.24 -11.69 11.58
C TYR A 33 -5.61 -12.92 12.43
N ALA A 34 -5.13 -12.99 13.68
CA ALA A 34 -5.52 -13.93 14.72
C ALA A 34 -7.03 -14.11 14.86
N ASN A 35 -7.82 -13.07 14.55
CA ASN A 35 -9.28 -13.11 14.60
C ASN A 35 -9.90 -14.04 13.53
N GLN A 36 -9.15 -14.42 12.49
CA GLN A 36 -9.58 -15.29 11.40
C GLN A 36 -8.80 -16.61 11.36
N ASN A 37 -7.48 -16.57 11.66
CA ASN A 37 -6.65 -17.75 11.76
C ASN A 37 -5.62 -17.60 12.89
N ALA A 38 -5.72 -18.43 13.92
CA ALA A 38 -4.83 -18.38 15.08
C ALA A 38 -3.36 -18.68 14.73
N GLU A 39 -3.09 -19.39 13.64
CA GLU A 39 -1.72 -19.67 13.17
C GLU A 39 -1.04 -18.46 12.52
N ASP A 40 -1.81 -17.42 12.21
CA ASP A 40 -1.34 -16.22 11.52
C ASP A 40 -1.41 -14.96 12.41
N ASP A 41 -1.28 -15.13 13.73
CA ASP A 41 -1.28 -14.03 14.71
C ASP A 41 -0.12 -13.03 14.56
N TRP A 42 0.85 -13.36 13.72
CA TRP A 42 1.97 -12.52 13.33
C TRP A 42 1.66 -11.55 12.18
N LEU A 43 0.49 -11.68 11.54
CA LEU A 43 0.04 -10.76 10.51
C LEU A 43 -0.89 -9.69 11.09
N GLY A 44 -0.63 -8.43 10.74
CA GLY A 44 -1.47 -7.31 11.13
C GLY A 44 -1.56 -6.23 10.07
N CYS A 45 -2.59 -5.40 10.17
CA CYS A 45 -2.82 -4.28 9.25
C CYS A 45 -3.52 -3.11 9.94
N SER A 46 -3.32 -1.91 9.38
CA SER A 46 -4.01 -0.69 9.80
C SER A 46 -4.55 -0.02 8.53
N PRO A 47 -5.84 -0.16 8.20
CA PRO A 47 -6.43 0.56 7.07
C PRO A 47 -6.66 2.03 7.44
N ASP A 48 -6.72 2.91 6.43
CA ASP A 48 -7.15 4.30 6.62
C ASP A 48 -8.66 4.39 6.87
N GLY A 49 -9.41 3.37 6.48
CA GLY A 49 -10.79 3.17 6.89
C GLY A 49 -11.43 1.90 6.34
N VAL A 50 -12.64 1.60 6.80
CA VAL A 50 -13.49 0.56 6.22
C VAL A 50 -14.81 1.17 5.76
N VAL A 51 -15.32 0.60 4.67
CA VAL A 51 -16.50 1.10 3.96
C VAL A 51 -17.44 -0.07 3.76
N ASP A 52 -18.46 -0.15 4.61
CA ASP A 52 -19.45 -1.23 4.56
C ASP A 52 -20.80 -0.69 4.10
N HIS A 53 -21.41 -1.39 3.13
CA HIS A 53 -22.71 -1.07 2.56
C HIS A 53 -23.59 -2.31 2.48
N VAL A 54 -24.89 -2.09 2.25
CA VAL A 54 -25.81 -3.13 1.82
C VAL A 54 -26.30 -2.77 0.41
N VAL A 55 -25.95 -3.58 -0.58
CA VAL A 55 -26.29 -3.36 -1.99
C VAL A 55 -27.17 -4.53 -2.46
N TYR A 56 -28.40 -4.23 -2.89
CA TYR A 56 -29.41 -5.24 -3.25
C TYR A 56 -29.66 -6.31 -2.15
N GLY A 57 -29.56 -5.91 -0.88
CA GLY A 57 -29.73 -6.82 0.26
C GLY A 57 -28.51 -7.70 0.58
N LEU A 58 -27.39 -7.53 -0.14
CA LEU A 58 -26.13 -8.22 0.13
C LEU A 58 -25.12 -7.26 0.78
N PRO A 59 -24.35 -7.72 1.78
CA PRO A 59 -23.27 -6.91 2.34
C PRO A 59 -22.20 -6.68 1.28
N SER A 60 -21.75 -5.44 1.15
CA SER A 60 -20.63 -5.02 0.33
C SER A 60 -19.59 -4.43 1.26
N ARG A 61 -18.47 -5.13 1.42
CA ARG A 61 -17.50 -4.86 2.47
C ARG A 61 -16.19 -4.38 1.86
N GLY A 62 -15.84 -3.13 2.13
CA GLY A 62 -14.73 -2.43 1.51
C GLY A 62 -13.67 -1.97 2.50
N VAL A 63 -12.45 -1.80 1.99
CA VAL A 63 -11.36 -1.07 2.66
C VAL A 63 -11.15 0.26 1.94
N LEU A 64 -10.82 1.31 2.69
CA LEU A 64 -10.29 2.55 2.15
C LEU A 64 -8.79 2.63 2.45
N GLU A 65 -7.99 2.88 1.41
CA GLU A 65 -6.58 3.22 1.52
C GLU A 65 -6.33 4.55 0.78
N ILE A 66 -5.84 5.55 1.49
CA ILE A 66 -5.53 6.90 1.02
C ILE A 66 -4.02 7.04 0.85
N LYS A 67 -3.58 7.48 -0.33
CA LYS A 67 -2.19 7.85 -0.59
C LYS A 67 -2.08 9.33 -0.95
N CYS A 68 -1.20 10.04 -0.25
CA CYS A 68 -0.88 11.46 -0.47
C CYS A 68 0.56 11.64 -0.97
N PRO A 69 0.92 11.22 -2.20
CA PRO A 69 2.32 11.24 -2.65
C PRO A 69 2.98 12.62 -2.55
N PHE A 70 4.19 12.66 -2.00
CA PHE A 70 4.88 13.90 -1.59
C PHE A 70 5.64 14.60 -2.73
N PHE A 71 6.07 13.89 -3.78
CA PHE A 71 6.84 14.39 -4.94
C PHE A 71 7.90 15.46 -4.62
N ASP A 72 8.64 15.27 -3.52
CA ASP A 72 9.64 16.22 -3.00
C ASP A 72 9.14 17.69 -2.85
N GLY A 73 7.83 17.88 -2.71
CA GLY A 73 7.18 19.18 -2.60
C GLY A 73 7.07 19.96 -3.91
N ASP A 74 7.48 19.40 -5.06
CA ASP A 74 7.35 20.10 -6.34
C ASP A 74 5.91 20.03 -6.87
N LYS A 75 5.15 21.07 -6.53
CA LYS A 75 3.74 21.22 -6.90
C LYS A 75 3.46 21.05 -8.39
N ARG A 76 4.43 21.29 -9.28
CA ARG A 76 4.24 21.22 -10.74
C ARG A 76 4.06 19.79 -11.25
N ILE A 77 4.49 18.80 -10.48
CA ILE A 77 4.46 17.38 -10.84
C ILE A 77 3.52 16.54 -9.96
N MET A 78 2.91 17.17 -8.94
CA MET A 78 2.01 16.52 -7.98
C MET A 78 0.63 16.22 -8.57
N TYR A 79 0.53 15.31 -9.54
CA TYR A 79 -0.74 14.86 -10.08
C TYR A 79 -1.15 13.51 -9.50
N PRO A 80 -2.47 13.27 -9.31
CA PRO A 80 -2.94 11.97 -8.86
C PRO A 80 -2.64 10.92 -9.91
N TRP A 81 -2.34 9.69 -9.51
CA TRP A 81 -2.01 8.63 -10.45
C TRP A 81 -3.19 8.29 -11.38
N SER A 82 -2.93 7.97 -12.64
CA SER A 82 -3.94 7.36 -13.54
C SER A 82 -3.93 5.83 -13.49
N ARG A 83 -2.91 5.25 -12.84
CA ARG A 83 -2.72 3.82 -12.66
C ARG A 83 -2.04 3.57 -11.32
N ILE A 84 -2.49 2.54 -10.60
CA ILE A 84 -1.94 2.21 -9.28
C ILE A 84 -0.48 1.72 -9.43
N PRO A 85 0.47 2.26 -8.64
CA PRO A 85 1.83 1.74 -8.60
C PRO A 85 1.89 0.28 -8.11
N LEU A 86 2.68 -0.56 -8.78
CA LEU A 86 2.74 -2.01 -8.48
C LEU A 86 3.14 -2.33 -7.03
N TYR A 87 3.94 -1.47 -6.40
CA TYR A 87 4.38 -1.67 -5.02
C TYR A 87 3.27 -1.44 -3.99
N CYS A 88 2.13 -0.84 -4.37
CA CYS A 88 0.98 -0.68 -3.50
C CYS A 88 0.11 -1.95 -3.42
N ILE A 89 0.22 -2.85 -4.41
CA ILE A 89 -0.65 -4.03 -4.50
C ILE A 89 -0.45 -5.03 -3.35
N PRO A 90 0.79 -5.35 -2.91
CA PRO A 90 0.98 -6.20 -1.73
C PRO A 90 0.22 -5.69 -0.50
N GLN A 91 0.31 -4.38 -0.22
CA GLN A 91 -0.39 -3.75 0.90
C GLN A 91 -1.91 -3.83 0.72
N ALA A 92 -2.40 -3.51 -0.48
CA ALA A 92 -3.84 -3.52 -0.78
C ALA A 92 -4.46 -4.91 -0.58
N GLN A 93 -3.81 -5.94 -1.11
CA GLN A 93 -4.27 -7.33 -0.98
C GLN A 93 -4.17 -7.82 0.47
N GLY A 94 -3.10 -7.48 1.19
CA GLY A 94 -2.97 -7.84 2.60
C GLY A 94 -4.02 -7.20 3.50
N LEU A 95 -4.36 -5.93 3.28
CA LEU A 95 -5.46 -5.25 4.00
C LEU A 95 -6.79 -5.94 3.78
N MET A 96 -7.15 -6.23 2.52
CA MET A 96 -8.41 -6.92 2.20
C MET A 96 -8.46 -8.33 2.78
N GLU A 97 -7.34 -9.04 2.80
CA GLU A 97 -7.27 -10.35 3.43
C GLU A 97 -7.48 -10.27 4.95
N ILE A 98 -6.66 -9.48 5.63
CA ILE A 98 -6.62 -9.42 7.10
C ILE A 98 -7.94 -8.91 7.67
N LEU A 99 -8.65 -8.05 6.95
CA LEU A 99 -9.94 -7.49 7.34
C LEU A 99 -11.15 -8.29 6.84
N ASP A 100 -10.93 -9.36 6.07
CA ASP A 100 -11.97 -10.11 5.34
C ASP A 100 -12.92 -9.19 4.55
N LYS A 101 -12.34 -8.39 3.66
CA LYS A 101 -13.07 -7.45 2.80
C LYS A 101 -12.94 -7.88 1.35
N ASP A 102 -13.97 -7.58 0.56
CA ASP A 102 -14.13 -8.12 -0.79
C ASP A 102 -13.49 -7.18 -1.84
N TRP A 103 -13.40 -5.89 -1.51
CA TRP A 103 -12.85 -4.86 -2.38
C TRP A 103 -12.16 -3.74 -1.59
N MET A 104 -11.40 -2.92 -2.31
CA MET A 104 -10.73 -1.73 -1.78
C MET A 104 -10.98 -0.52 -2.69
N ASP A 105 -11.35 0.60 -2.06
CA ASP A 105 -11.18 1.91 -2.65
C ASP A 105 -9.76 2.40 -2.36
N PHE A 106 -8.96 2.50 -3.41
CA PHE A 106 -7.61 3.05 -3.36
C PHE A 106 -7.66 4.49 -3.86
N TYR A 107 -7.48 5.44 -2.96
CA TYR A 107 -7.67 6.86 -3.22
C TYR A 107 -6.33 7.59 -3.22
N CYS A 108 -5.90 8.10 -4.38
CA CYS A 108 -4.70 8.91 -4.52
C CYS A 108 -5.11 10.38 -4.50
N TRP A 109 -4.66 11.13 -3.50
CA TRP A 109 -4.93 12.55 -3.37
C TRP A 109 -3.65 13.37 -3.53
N THR A 110 -3.73 14.44 -4.32
CA THR A 110 -2.68 15.44 -4.44
C THR A 110 -3.28 16.83 -4.46
N ILE A 111 -2.40 17.84 -4.35
CA ILE A 111 -2.81 19.24 -4.45
C ILE A 111 -3.40 19.61 -5.83
N ASN A 112 -3.09 18.86 -6.89
CA ASN A 112 -3.58 19.14 -8.24
C ASN A 112 -4.79 18.30 -8.60
N GLY A 113 -5.29 17.43 -7.71
CA GLY A 113 -6.46 16.61 -7.96
C GLY A 113 -6.43 15.29 -7.21
N SER A 114 -7.35 14.39 -7.57
CA SER A 114 -7.45 13.08 -6.95
C SER A 114 -7.82 12.00 -7.97
N SER A 115 -7.53 10.75 -7.63
CA SER A 115 -8.04 9.59 -8.37
C SER A 115 -8.51 8.52 -7.39
N LEU A 116 -9.58 7.84 -7.78
CA LEU A 116 -10.19 6.76 -7.02
C LEU A 116 -10.17 5.50 -7.87
N PHE A 117 -9.53 4.45 -7.38
CA PHE A 117 -9.52 3.14 -8.00
C PHE A 117 -10.30 2.14 -7.16
N ARG A 118 -10.95 1.19 -7.82
CA ARG A 118 -11.55 0.00 -7.22
C ARG A 118 -10.66 -1.20 -7.49
N LEU A 119 -10.21 -1.84 -6.42
CA LEU A 119 -9.50 -3.12 -6.42
C LEU A 119 -10.40 -4.20 -5.82
N TYR A 120 -10.20 -5.45 -6.25
CA TYR A 120 -10.87 -6.61 -5.68
C TYR A 120 -9.85 -7.54 -5.03
N ARG A 121 -10.28 -8.25 -3.98
CA ARG A 121 -9.45 -9.25 -3.31
C ARG A 121 -9.13 -10.40 -4.25
N ASP A 122 -7.85 -10.75 -4.31
CA ASP A 122 -7.32 -11.85 -5.11
C ASP A 122 -6.66 -12.86 -4.16
N ARG A 123 -7.35 -13.99 -3.95
CA ARG A 123 -6.89 -15.05 -3.05
C ARG A 123 -5.64 -15.76 -3.57
N ASP A 124 -5.55 -15.96 -4.88
CA ASP A 124 -4.39 -16.59 -5.51
C ASP A 124 -3.14 -15.69 -5.40
N TYR A 125 -3.33 -14.37 -5.47
CA TYR A 125 -2.29 -13.40 -5.16
C TYR A 125 -1.86 -13.54 -3.70
N TRP A 126 -2.83 -13.55 -2.78
CA TRP A 126 -2.55 -13.60 -1.36
C TRP A 126 -1.80 -14.87 -0.95
N GLU A 127 -2.15 -16.04 -1.47
CA GLU A 127 -1.43 -17.30 -1.18
C GLU A 127 0.06 -17.19 -1.50
N LYS A 128 0.41 -16.61 -2.65
CA LYS A 128 1.81 -16.37 -3.04
C LYS A 128 2.49 -15.37 -2.11
N MET A 129 1.74 -14.35 -1.69
CA MET A 129 2.25 -13.33 -0.79
C MET A 129 2.51 -13.87 0.61
N LYS A 130 1.60 -14.68 1.12
CA LYS A 130 1.67 -15.31 2.43
C LYS A 130 2.91 -16.19 2.57
N ILE A 131 3.30 -16.94 1.53
CA ILE A 131 4.54 -17.72 1.53
C ILE A 131 5.76 -16.80 1.79
N ALA A 132 5.93 -15.76 0.98
CA ALA A 132 7.06 -14.84 1.13
C ALA A 132 7.06 -14.08 2.46
N LEU A 133 5.88 -13.76 3.00
CA LEU A 133 5.74 -13.16 4.33
C LEU A 133 6.10 -14.15 5.45
N SER A 134 5.73 -15.42 5.28
CA SER A 134 6.00 -16.49 6.23
C SER A 134 7.50 -16.81 6.28
N ASP A 135 8.15 -16.95 5.13
CA ASP A 135 9.60 -17.14 5.02
C ASP A 135 10.33 -15.95 5.68
N PHE A 136 9.90 -14.71 5.40
CA PHE A 136 10.44 -13.53 6.07
C PHE A 136 10.28 -13.60 7.60
N TRP A 137 9.10 -13.96 8.10
CA TRP A 137 8.82 -13.99 9.52
C TRP A 137 9.62 -15.07 10.26
N TRP A 138 9.56 -16.31 9.78
CA TRP A 138 10.11 -17.47 10.47
C TRP A 138 11.62 -17.62 10.28
N ASP A 139 12.17 -17.24 9.12
CA ASP A 139 13.61 -17.41 8.86
C ASP A 139 14.43 -16.19 9.31
N HIS A 140 13.81 -15.01 9.41
CA HIS A 140 14.52 -13.77 9.68
C HIS A 140 14.06 -13.08 10.96
N VAL A 141 12.76 -12.79 11.11
CA VAL A 141 12.27 -11.98 12.23
C VAL A 141 12.35 -12.72 13.56
N ILE A 142 11.77 -13.92 13.64
CA ILE A 142 11.73 -14.70 14.88
C ILE A 142 13.15 -15.06 15.37
N PRO A 143 14.07 -15.59 14.53
CA PRO A 143 15.43 -15.87 14.96
C PRO A 143 16.18 -14.62 15.42
N ALA A 144 15.99 -13.48 14.74
CA ALA A 144 16.64 -12.23 15.12
C ALA A 144 16.11 -11.71 16.45
N ARG A 145 14.80 -11.81 16.69
CA ARG A 145 14.16 -11.46 17.97
C ARG A 145 14.70 -12.32 19.12
N GLU A 146 14.80 -13.63 18.92
CA GLU A 146 15.31 -14.54 19.96
C GLU A 146 16.81 -14.28 20.22
N LEU A 147 17.62 -14.01 19.20
CA LEU A 147 19.01 -13.61 19.40
C LEU A 147 19.11 -12.29 20.19
N TYR A 148 18.29 -11.30 19.83
CA TYR A 148 18.25 -10.01 20.52
C TYR A 148 17.86 -10.15 21.99
N ARG A 149 16.86 -10.99 22.28
CA ARG A 149 16.36 -11.22 23.64
C ARG A 149 17.37 -11.96 24.52
N ASN A 150 18.11 -12.91 23.95
CA ASN A 150 18.98 -13.82 24.70
C ASN A 150 20.45 -13.36 24.77
N SER A 151 20.85 -12.33 24.03
CA SER A 151 22.23 -11.86 23.95
C SER A 151 22.35 -10.34 24.15
N LEU A 152 23.48 -9.89 24.70
CA LEU A 152 23.86 -8.47 24.74
C LEU A 152 24.34 -8.03 23.35
N VAL A 153 23.39 -7.79 22.45
CA VAL A 153 23.68 -7.34 21.07
C VAL A 153 24.15 -5.89 21.13
N LYS A 154 25.44 -5.65 20.83
CA LYS A 154 26.03 -4.30 20.85
C LYS A 154 25.89 -3.61 19.50
N ASN A 155 25.98 -4.37 18.42
CA ASN A 155 25.83 -3.91 17.05
C ASN A 155 25.01 -4.91 16.22
N PRO A 156 23.67 -4.74 16.16
CA PRO A 156 22.79 -5.63 15.41
C PRO A 156 23.17 -5.78 13.93
N LEU A 157 23.71 -4.74 13.30
CA LEU A 157 24.07 -4.75 11.88
C LEU A 157 25.24 -5.70 11.55
N VAL A 158 26.06 -6.03 12.54
CA VAL A 158 27.18 -6.97 12.40
C VAL A 158 26.76 -8.33 12.95
N GLU A 159 26.20 -8.37 14.14
CA GLU A 159 25.90 -9.60 14.89
C GLU A 159 24.70 -10.37 14.32
N MET A 160 23.76 -9.70 13.62
CA MET A 160 22.59 -10.33 12.99
C MET A 160 22.66 -10.35 11.47
N ARG A 161 23.85 -10.12 10.89
CA ARG A 161 24.00 -10.01 9.44
C ARG A 161 23.54 -11.27 8.70
N SER A 162 23.73 -12.45 9.29
CA SER A 162 23.27 -13.73 8.73
C SER A 162 21.75 -13.88 8.68
N LEU A 163 21.03 -13.16 9.54
CA LEU A 163 19.56 -13.17 9.62
C LEU A 163 18.95 -12.06 8.78
N THR A 164 19.76 -11.23 8.12
CA THR A 164 19.25 -10.19 7.22
C THR A 164 18.67 -10.84 5.96
N PRO A 165 17.40 -10.60 5.62
CA PRO A 165 16.80 -11.14 4.42
C PRO A 165 17.51 -10.63 3.16
N ALA A 166 17.43 -11.41 2.10
CA ALA A 166 17.83 -10.94 0.78
C ALA A 166 16.95 -9.74 0.35
N ARG A 167 17.50 -8.87 -0.51
CA ARG A 167 16.77 -7.70 -1.02
C ARG A 167 15.49 -8.09 -1.78
N ARG A 168 15.46 -9.29 -2.37
CA ARG A 168 14.32 -9.83 -3.11
C ARG A 168 14.09 -11.26 -2.69
N HIS A 169 12.84 -11.59 -2.40
CA HIS A 169 12.38 -12.96 -2.21
C HIS A 169 12.47 -13.75 -3.52
N GLU A 170 12.58 -15.08 -3.45
CA GLU A 170 12.57 -15.94 -4.63
C GLU A 170 11.27 -15.81 -5.45
N LEU A 171 10.15 -15.62 -4.76
CA LEU A 171 8.82 -15.39 -5.37
C LEU A 171 8.63 -13.95 -5.90
N TRP A 172 9.62 -13.05 -5.76
CA TRP A 172 9.50 -11.66 -6.21
C TRP A 172 9.02 -11.54 -7.67
N PRO A 173 9.56 -12.28 -8.65
CA PRO A 173 9.11 -12.17 -10.04
C PRO A 173 7.64 -12.56 -10.23
N SER A 174 7.18 -13.62 -9.56
CA SER A 174 5.78 -14.07 -9.64
C SER A 174 4.82 -13.10 -8.95
N ILE A 175 5.21 -12.55 -7.80
CA ILE A 175 4.41 -11.53 -7.08
C ILE A 175 4.29 -10.26 -7.93
N VAL A 176 5.38 -9.79 -8.54
CA VAL A 176 5.35 -8.62 -9.44
C VAL A 176 4.46 -8.87 -10.66
N LEU A 177 4.52 -10.07 -11.24
CA LEU A 177 3.67 -10.44 -12.36
C LEU A 177 2.19 -10.46 -11.93
N ALA A 178 1.87 -11.06 -10.79
CA ALA A 178 0.53 -11.06 -10.22
C ALA A 178 0.03 -9.63 -9.93
N SER A 179 0.90 -8.74 -9.41
CA SER A 179 0.55 -7.34 -9.17
C SER A 179 0.17 -6.62 -10.46
N LYS A 180 0.81 -6.95 -11.59
CA LYS A 180 0.45 -6.37 -12.89
C LYS A 180 -0.95 -6.80 -13.32
N TYR A 181 -1.32 -8.06 -13.10
CA TYR A 181 -2.67 -8.55 -13.37
C TYR A 181 -3.70 -7.81 -12.51
N VAL A 182 -3.49 -7.74 -11.20
CA VAL A 182 -4.39 -6.99 -10.28
C VAL A 182 -4.55 -5.53 -10.71
N VAL A 183 -3.48 -4.84 -11.11
CA VAL A 183 -3.59 -3.46 -11.62
C VAL A 183 -4.33 -3.38 -12.94
N ASN A 184 -4.16 -4.35 -13.84
CA ASN A 184 -4.88 -4.36 -15.12
C ASN A 184 -6.38 -4.57 -14.93
N GLU A 185 -6.78 -5.37 -13.94
CA GLU A 185 -8.19 -5.62 -13.60
C GLU A 185 -8.78 -4.55 -12.68
N SER A 186 -7.97 -3.62 -12.18
CA SER A 186 -8.46 -2.52 -11.34
C SER A 186 -9.26 -1.49 -12.16
N GLU A 187 -10.32 -0.97 -11.58
CA GLU A 187 -11.14 0.06 -12.23
C GLU A 187 -10.74 1.45 -11.72
N LEU A 188 -10.35 2.35 -12.63
CA LEU A 188 -10.31 3.78 -12.29
C LEU A 188 -11.76 4.28 -12.26
N LYS A 189 -12.32 4.59 -11.09
CA LYS A 189 -13.71 5.03 -10.93
C LYS A 189 -13.86 6.53 -11.18
N MET A 190 -12.83 7.28 -10.80
CA MET A 190 -12.83 8.73 -10.91
C MET A 190 -11.40 9.24 -11.02
N ARG A 191 -11.20 10.27 -11.84
CA ARG A 191 -10.02 11.11 -11.79
C ARG A 191 -10.41 12.57 -11.98
N GLU A 192 -9.98 13.42 -11.07
CA GLU A 192 -10.15 14.86 -11.19
C GLU A 192 -8.80 15.56 -11.19
N ILE A 193 -8.72 16.65 -11.95
CA ILE A 193 -7.54 17.53 -11.99
C ILE A 193 -8.02 18.98 -11.90
N HIS A 194 -7.43 19.73 -10.97
CA HIS A 194 -7.80 21.11 -10.65
C HIS A 194 -9.32 21.29 -10.43
N GLY A 195 -9.93 20.34 -9.71
CA GLY A 195 -11.36 20.34 -9.38
C GLY A 195 -12.29 20.00 -10.55
N LYS A 196 -11.75 19.54 -11.69
CA LYS A 196 -12.55 19.10 -12.85
C LYS A 196 -12.45 17.60 -13.03
N LEU A 197 -13.60 16.94 -13.05
CA LEU A 197 -13.71 15.52 -13.39
C LEU A 197 -13.25 15.30 -14.84
N LEU A 198 -12.36 14.33 -15.05
CA LEU A 198 -11.92 13.93 -16.38
C LEU A 198 -12.86 12.87 -16.94
N GLY A 199 -13.29 13.06 -18.19
CA GLY A 199 -13.92 11.97 -18.96
C GLY A 199 -12.92 10.83 -19.20
N GLU A 200 -13.43 9.62 -19.37
CA GLU A 200 -12.62 8.38 -19.46
C GLU A 200 -11.49 8.47 -20.51
N ALA A 201 -11.77 9.07 -21.68
CA ALA A 201 -10.79 9.28 -22.75
C ALA A 201 -9.58 10.15 -22.34
N SER A 202 -9.70 10.94 -21.27
CA SER A 202 -8.67 11.88 -20.80
C SER A 202 -7.91 11.38 -19.58
N TRP A 203 -8.22 10.19 -19.06
CA TRP A 203 -7.61 9.67 -17.84
C TRP A 203 -6.10 9.46 -17.91
N ASN A 204 -5.49 9.39 -19.09
CA ASN A 204 -4.03 9.24 -19.23
C ASN A 204 -3.27 10.58 -19.34
N PHE A 205 -3.96 11.71 -19.40
CA PHE A 205 -3.35 13.05 -19.38
C PHE A 205 -3.48 13.66 -17.98
N PRO A 206 -2.44 14.31 -17.40
CA PRO A 206 -1.10 14.59 -17.88
C PRO A 206 -0.05 13.52 -17.47
N GLN A 207 -0.48 12.28 -17.22
CA GLN A 207 0.37 11.20 -16.67
C GLN A 207 1.67 10.98 -17.47
N LEU A 208 1.65 11.21 -18.78
CA LEU A 208 2.81 11.11 -19.69
C LEU A 208 4.08 11.85 -19.22
N LYS A 209 3.97 12.94 -18.43
CA LYS A 209 5.15 13.60 -17.81
C LYS A 209 5.58 13.00 -16.47
N CYS A 210 4.65 12.40 -15.72
CA CYS A 210 4.89 11.82 -14.39
C CYS A 210 5.50 10.40 -14.48
N ASP A 211 5.05 9.59 -15.45
CA ASP A 211 5.55 8.23 -15.65
C ASP A 211 7.04 8.17 -16.05
N GLN A 212 7.54 9.20 -16.75
CA GLN A 212 8.97 9.34 -17.05
C GLN A 212 9.82 9.45 -15.77
N MET A 213 9.27 9.96 -14.67
CA MET A 213 9.97 10.10 -13.39
C MET A 213 9.82 8.87 -12.49
N GLN A 214 8.66 8.19 -12.49
CA GLN A 214 8.44 6.97 -11.69
C GLN A 214 9.21 5.76 -12.25
N THR A 215 9.37 5.69 -13.57
CA THR A 215 10.24 4.68 -14.21
C THR A 215 11.72 4.90 -13.85
N GLU A 216 12.13 6.15 -13.59
CA GLU A 216 13.47 6.45 -13.07
C GLU A 216 13.66 6.02 -11.62
N GLU A 217 12.65 6.07 -10.73
CA GLU A 217 12.75 5.52 -9.37
C GLU A 217 12.93 4.00 -9.36
N PHE A 218 12.31 3.28 -10.30
CA PHE A 218 12.53 1.84 -10.46
C PHE A 218 13.92 1.51 -11.02
N LYS A 219 14.51 2.40 -11.83
CA LYS A 219 15.91 2.31 -12.31
C LYS A 219 16.93 2.79 -11.27
N PHE A 220 16.61 3.76 -10.42
CA PHE A 220 17.51 4.32 -9.40
C PHE A 220 17.79 3.38 -8.22
N GLY A 221 17.07 2.26 -8.14
CA GLY A 221 17.41 1.13 -7.28
C GLY A 221 18.78 0.50 -7.60
N GLU A 222 19.46 0.91 -8.67
CA GLU A 222 20.80 0.47 -9.10
C GLU A 222 21.93 1.47 -8.79
N THR A 223 21.65 2.73 -8.44
CA THR A 223 22.72 3.67 -8.07
C THR A 223 22.48 4.34 -6.71
N ARG A 224 23.31 3.90 -5.77
CA ARG A 224 23.67 4.44 -4.45
C ARG A 224 23.24 5.90 -4.20
N LYS A 225 21.94 6.14 -3.93
CA LYS A 225 21.49 7.30 -3.17
C LYS A 225 21.06 6.85 -1.78
N ARG A 226 21.66 7.51 -0.82
CA ARG A 226 21.54 7.34 0.63
C ARG A 226 20.06 7.47 1.00
N TRP A 227 19.36 6.34 1.13
CA TRP A 227 18.08 6.26 1.80
C TRP A 227 18.28 6.90 3.18
N SER A 228 17.65 8.05 3.41
CA SER A 228 17.75 8.71 4.71
C SER A 228 17.16 7.78 5.77
N ARG A 229 17.91 7.57 6.86
CA ARG A 229 17.71 6.59 7.93
C ARG A 229 16.42 6.77 8.79
N ARG A 230 15.25 6.97 8.19
CA ARG A 230 14.00 7.21 8.94
C ARG A 230 12.74 6.53 8.39
N ASN A 231 12.90 5.42 7.66
CA ASN A 231 11.81 4.51 7.29
C ASN A 231 11.99 3.10 7.89
N GLN A 232 12.78 2.99 8.95
CA GLN A 232 12.68 1.87 9.88
C GLN A 232 11.78 2.38 10.99
N ASP A 233 10.56 1.84 11.07
CA ASP A 233 9.50 1.96 12.09
C ASP A 233 8.21 1.67 11.29
N VAL A 234 7.48 0.56 11.37
CA VAL A 234 7.35 -0.51 12.36
C VAL A 234 6.91 -1.76 11.58
N TRP A 235 7.69 -2.84 11.63
CA TRP A 235 7.16 -4.20 11.56
C TRP A 235 7.39 -4.74 12.96
N VAL A 236 6.32 -4.96 13.72
CA VAL A 236 6.41 -5.69 15.00
C VAL A 236 6.73 -7.13 14.69
#